data_AF-A0A519K4Q5-F1
#
_entry.id   AF-A0A519K4Q5-F1
#
_cell.length_a   1.000
_cell.length_b   1.000
_cell.length_c   1.000
_cell.angle_alpha   90.00
_cell.angle_beta   90.00
_cell.angle_gamma   90.00
#
_symmetry.space_group_name_H-M   'P 1'
#
loop_
_entity.id
_entity.type
_entity.pdbx_description
1 polymer ?
#
loop_
_entity_poly.entity_id
_entity_poly.type
_entity_poly.pdbx_seq_one_letter_code
_entity_poly.pdbx_strand_id
1 'polypeptide(L)'
;MTTLVYGRPPAVFDPPGAATQTSPLIPGATPLETVPESSADSIMIYAPPGVLERRYTLALALKALKAGGRLDVMAPKDKGGSRLKKELGSFGAEVGESAKAHHRRCVVIKGGGLTGLDAAIEAGAPRLVPGLEAWSQPGVFAWDRIDPGSALLAQTLPPLKGAGADLGCGYGALATVVLRSPQVTALRLFDLDRRAIDAARKNVEDSRVTLEQADVRTLPTEGNLDFIVTNPPFHDGGAEDKRLGQTFIRQASGMLKKGGVLWLVANRHLPYEAELNEAFKRVRMAADTGGYKVFEATK
;
A
#
# COMPACT_ATOMS: atom_id res chain seq x y z
N MET A 1 -2.86 -23.49 19.53
CA MET A 1 -3.33 -23.45 18.13
C MET A 1 -2.77 -22.18 17.50
N THR A 2 -1.92 -22.32 16.49
CA THR A 2 -1.33 -21.20 15.76
C THR A 2 -2.34 -20.68 14.75
N THR A 3 -2.91 -19.51 15.02
CA THR A 3 -3.91 -18.86 14.17
C THR A 3 -3.33 -17.59 13.57
N LEU A 4 -3.41 -17.45 12.25
CA LEU A 4 -2.97 -16.25 11.55
C LEU A 4 -4.17 -15.50 10.96
N VAL A 5 -4.01 -14.18 10.85
CA VAL A 5 -4.97 -13.33 10.13
C VAL A 5 -4.22 -12.44 9.14
N TYR A 6 -4.75 -12.32 7.92
CA TYR A 6 -4.26 -11.42 6.89
C TYR A 6 -5.33 -10.40 6.54
N GLY A 7 -4.95 -9.12 6.56
CA GLY A 7 -5.84 -7.99 6.33
C GLY A 7 -6.71 -7.69 7.56
N ARG A 8 -7.86 -7.05 7.32
CA ARG A 8 -8.87 -6.72 8.34
C ARG A 8 -10.21 -7.35 7.93
N PRO A 9 -10.42 -8.66 8.15
CA PRO A 9 -11.68 -9.31 7.81
C PRO A 9 -12.86 -8.62 8.52
N PRO A 10 -14.00 -8.41 7.84
CA PRO A 10 -15.18 -7.82 8.46
C PRO A 10 -15.70 -8.66 9.64
N ALA A 11 -16.21 -8.01 10.69
CA ALA A 11 -16.72 -8.65 11.90
C ALA A 11 -17.78 -9.75 11.64
N VAL A 12 -18.55 -9.61 10.55
CA VAL A 12 -19.56 -10.59 10.12
C VAL A 12 -18.98 -11.98 9.77
N PHE A 13 -17.66 -12.10 9.65
CA PHE A 13 -16.93 -13.36 9.43
C PHE A 13 -16.27 -13.92 10.69
N ASP A 14 -16.52 -13.31 11.85
CA ASP A 14 -16.03 -13.74 13.15
C ASP A 14 -14.49 -13.89 13.17
N PRO A 15 -13.73 -12.81 12.84
CA PRO A 15 -12.28 -12.88 12.83
C PRO A 15 -11.74 -13.32 14.20
N PRO A 16 -10.69 -14.16 14.23
CA PRO A 16 -10.15 -14.68 15.48
C PRO A 16 -9.59 -13.55 16.36
N GLY A 17 -9.99 -13.52 17.64
CA GLY A 17 -9.55 -12.48 18.58
C GLY A 17 -8.08 -12.57 18.99
N ALA A 18 -7.50 -13.77 19.01
CA ALA A 18 -6.09 -14.01 19.33
C ALA A 18 -5.38 -14.67 18.13
N ALA A 19 -5.02 -13.86 17.14
CA ALA A 19 -4.32 -14.31 15.94
C ALA A 19 -3.12 -13.40 15.64
N THR A 20 -2.05 -14.00 15.11
CA THR A 20 -0.91 -13.22 14.61
C THR A 20 -1.32 -12.52 13.33
N GLN A 21 -1.23 -11.20 13.32
CA GLN A 21 -1.49 -10.39 12.13
C GLN A 21 -0.32 -10.51 11.14
N THR A 22 -0.65 -10.68 9.86
CA THR A 22 0.32 -10.94 8.80
C THR A 22 0.23 -10.02 7.57
N SER A 23 -0.71 -9.07 7.58
CA SER A 23 -0.87 -8.09 6.50
C SER A 23 0.33 -7.14 6.38
N PRO A 24 0.85 -6.88 5.17
CA PRO A 24 1.85 -5.84 4.97
C PRO A 24 1.29 -4.42 5.18
N LEU A 25 -0.04 -4.25 5.21
CA LEU A 25 -0.72 -2.97 5.41
C LEU A 25 -0.99 -2.67 6.90
N ILE A 26 -0.45 -3.46 7.82
CA ILE A 26 -0.60 -3.26 9.26
C ILE A 26 0.80 -3.11 9.87
N PRO A 27 1.16 -1.93 10.39
CA PRO A 27 2.44 -1.71 11.05
C PRO A 27 2.68 -2.71 12.18
N GLY A 28 3.90 -3.25 12.25
CA GLY A 28 4.30 -4.24 13.26
C GLY A 28 3.80 -5.68 13.02
N ALA A 29 3.10 -5.95 11.91
CA ALA A 29 2.66 -7.30 11.56
C ALA A 29 3.81 -8.21 11.10
N THR A 30 3.71 -9.50 11.39
CA THR A 30 4.66 -10.52 10.93
C THR A 30 4.51 -10.74 9.42
N PRO A 31 5.57 -10.62 8.59
CA PRO A 31 5.48 -10.92 7.16
C PRO A 31 4.99 -12.35 6.89
N LEU A 32 3.89 -12.51 6.14
CA LEU A 32 3.36 -13.83 5.80
C LEU A 32 4.39 -14.72 5.08
N GLU A 33 5.26 -14.11 4.27
CA GLU A 33 6.36 -14.75 3.56
C GLU A 33 7.49 -15.27 4.47
N THR A 34 7.51 -14.85 5.73
CA THR A 34 8.46 -15.35 6.75
C THR A 34 7.87 -16.44 7.64
N VAL A 35 6.57 -16.72 7.51
CA VAL A 35 5.91 -17.76 8.30
C VAL A 35 6.42 -19.13 7.85
N PRO A 36 6.93 -19.98 8.77
CA PRO A 36 7.47 -21.28 8.39
C PRO A 36 6.41 -22.18 7.73
N GLU A 37 6.83 -23.01 6.78
CA GLU A 37 5.95 -24.01 6.17
C GLU A 37 5.37 -24.96 7.23
N SER A 38 4.12 -25.37 7.05
CA SER A 38 3.45 -26.32 7.95
C SER A 38 3.50 -25.93 9.45
N SER A 39 3.34 -24.64 9.76
CA SER A 39 3.40 -24.11 11.13
C SER A 39 2.06 -23.59 11.67
N ALA A 40 1.11 -23.25 10.79
CA ALA A 40 -0.19 -22.70 11.17
C ALA A 40 -1.28 -23.77 11.22
N ASP A 41 -2.15 -23.72 12.24
CA ASP A 41 -3.33 -24.58 12.35
C ASP A 41 -4.54 -23.97 11.60
N SER A 42 -4.65 -22.65 11.60
CA SER A 42 -5.68 -21.93 10.84
C SER A 42 -5.19 -20.57 10.35
N ILE A 43 -5.70 -20.14 9.20
CA ILE A 43 -5.41 -18.83 8.61
C ILE A 43 -6.72 -18.23 8.10
N MET A 44 -7.02 -16.99 8.50
CA MET A 44 -8.11 -16.20 7.93
C MET A 44 -7.57 -15.08 7.05
N ILE A 45 -8.06 -14.93 5.82
CA ILE A 45 -7.55 -13.98 4.84
C ILE A 45 -8.67 -13.11 4.30
N TYR A 46 -8.57 -11.80 4.56
CA TYR A 46 -9.27 -10.82 3.74
C TYR A 46 -8.46 -10.57 2.48
N ALA A 47 -8.87 -11.20 1.38
CA ALA A 47 -8.01 -11.35 0.21
C ALA A 47 -7.87 -10.03 -0.56
N PRO A 48 -6.66 -9.69 -1.01
CA PRO A 48 -6.44 -8.45 -1.74
C PRO A 48 -7.08 -8.49 -3.15
N PRO A 49 -7.39 -7.31 -3.74
CA PRO A 49 -8.09 -7.24 -5.02
C PRO A 49 -7.20 -7.59 -6.23
N GLY A 50 -5.89 -7.33 -6.16
CA GLY A 50 -4.94 -7.62 -7.23
C GLY A 50 -4.78 -9.12 -7.47
N VAL A 51 -4.76 -9.56 -8.74
CA VAL A 51 -4.70 -11.00 -9.08
C VAL A 51 -3.39 -11.63 -8.63
N LEU A 52 -2.24 -11.05 -8.99
CA LEU A 52 -0.93 -11.58 -8.62
C LEU A 52 -0.72 -11.52 -7.11
N GLU A 53 -1.05 -10.38 -6.49
CA GLU A 53 -1.00 -10.20 -5.04
C GLU A 53 -1.86 -11.23 -4.30
N ARG A 54 -3.11 -11.45 -4.74
CA ARG A 54 -3.99 -12.43 -4.11
C ARG A 54 -3.47 -13.84 -4.27
N ARG A 55 -3.06 -14.25 -5.46
CA ARG A 55 -2.50 -15.60 -5.67
C ARG A 55 -1.25 -15.83 -4.83
N TYR A 56 -0.39 -14.83 -4.71
CA TYR A 56 0.77 -14.84 -3.82
C TYR A 56 0.39 -15.06 -2.36
N THR A 57 -0.54 -14.25 -1.82
CA THR A 57 -1.03 -14.39 -0.45
C THR A 57 -1.67 -15.75 -0.20
N LEU A 58 -2.48 -16.26 -1.14
CA LEU A 58 -3.12 -17.58 -1.03
C LEU A 58 -2.08 -18.71 -1.04
N ALA A 59 -1.08 -18.63 -1.90
CA ALA A 59 -0.04 -19.65 -1.99
C ALA A 59 0.83 -19.71 -0.73
N LEU A 60 1.25 -18.55 -0.20
CA LEU A 60 1.97 -18.48 1.08
C LEU A 60 1.15 -19.08 2.23
N ALA A 61 -0.13 -18.73 2.32
CA ALA A 61 -1.00 -19.28 3.37
C ALA A 61 -1.17 -20.80 3.26
N LEU A 62 -1.35 -21.32 2.04
CA LEU A 62 -1.41 -22.75 1.81
C LEU A 62 -0.08 -23.45 2.16
N LYS A 63 1.08 -22.83 1.91
CA LYS A 63 2.39 -23.37 2.37
C LYS A 63 2.52 -23.36 3.89
N ALA A 64 2.12 -22.26 4.54
CA ALA A 64 2.20 -22.09 5.99
C ALA A 64 1.28 -23.03 6.80
N LEU A 65 0.12 -23.45 6.24
CA LEU A 65 -0.80 -24.36 6.93
C LEU A 65 -0.21 -25.76 7.14
N LYS A 66 -0.46 -26.37 8.29
CA LYS A 66 -0.24 -27.81 8.52
C LYS A 66 -1.20 -28.66 7.67
N ALA A 67 -0.84 -29.92 7.44
CA ALA A 67 -1.81 -30.89 6.93
C ALA A 67 -3.05 -30.93 7.84
N GLY A 68 -4.25 -30.89 7.25
CA GLY A 68 -5.52 -30.75 7.96
C GLY A 68 -5.83 -29.35 8.49
N GLY A 69 -4.93 -28.38 8.32
CA GLY A 69 -5.14 -26.99 8.74
C GLY A 69 -6.23 -26.28 7.92
N ARG A 70 -6.89 -25.28 8.51
CA ARG A 70 -8.03 -24.58 7.90
C ARG A 70 -7.62 -23.23 7.32
N LEU A 71 -7.87 -23.03 6.03
CA LEU A 71 -7.85 -21.73 5.37
C LEU A 71 -9.28 -21.18 5.24
N ASP A 72 -9.50 -19.95 5.68
CA ASP A 72 -10.77 -19.24 5.52
C ASP A 72 -10.52 -17.91 4.79
N VAL A 73 -10.95 -17.82 3.53
CA VAL A 73 -10.67 -16.68 2.66
C VAL A 73 -11.95 -15.96 2.32
N MET A 74 -11.96 -14.64 2.43
CA MET A 74 -13.08 -13.83 1.98
C MET A 74 -12.62 -12.57 1.23
N ALA A 75 -13.41 -12.16 0.25
CA ALA A 75 -13.24 -10.89 -0.46
C ALA A 75 -14.58 -10.42 -1.04
N PRO A 76 -14.77 -9.10 -1.26
CA PRO A 76 -15.95 -8.59 -1.94
C PRO A 76 -16.09 -9.23 -3.33
N LYS A 77 -17.33 -9.52 -3.75
CA LYS A 77 -17.59 -10.24 -5.01
C LYS A 77 -17.01 -9.53 -6.24
N ASP A 78 -17.06 -8.20 -6.23
CA ASP A 78 -16.53 -7.29 -7.24
C ASP A 78 -15.01 -7.08 -7.13
N LYS A 79 -14.39 -7.41 -5.99
CA LYS A 79 -12.96 -7.22 -5.70
C LYS A 79 -12.23 -8.55 -5.54
N GLY A 80 -12.44 -9.44 -6.50
CA GLY A 80 -11.74 -10.73 -6.58
C GLY A 80 -12.43 -11.88 -5.86
N GLY A 81 -13.43 -11.64 -5.01
CA GLY A 81 -14.17 -12.67 -4.30
C GLY A 81 -14.73 -13.75 -5.25
N SER A 82 -15.31 -13.33 -6.39
CA SER A 82 -15.87 -14.27 -7.38
C SER A 82 -14.82 -15.16 -8.06
N ARG A 83 -13.52 -14.87 -7.93
CA ARG A 83 -12.42 -15.64 -8.51
C ARG A 83 -11.79 -16.63 -7.50
N LEU A 84 -12.07 -16.47 -6.20
CA LEU A 84 -11.41 -17.23 -5.12
C LEU A 84 -11.50 -18.75 -5.31
N LYS A 85 -12.70 -19.29 -5.59
CA LYS A 85 -12.89 -20.73 -5.79
C LYS A 85 -12.04 -21.27 -6.93
N LYS A 86 -12.01 -20.55 -8.07
CA LYS A 86 -11.22 -20.93 -9.24
C LYS A 86 -9.72 -20.85 -8.94
N GLU A 87 -9.27 -19.81 -8.27
CA GLU A 87 -7.85 -19.62 -7.92
C GLU A 87 -7.35 -20.68 -6.93
N LEU A 88 -8.10 -20.95 -5.85
CA LEU A 88 -7.78 -22.01 -4.90
C LEU A 88 -7.83 -23.39 -5.57
N GLY A 89 -8.86 -23.66 -6.39
CA GLY A 89 -8.96 -24.90 -7.15
C GLY A 89 -7.81 -25.10 -8.14
N SER A 90 -7.24 -24.03 -8.69
CA SER A 90 -6.06 -24.11 -9.58
C SER A 90 -4.79 -24.58 -8.86
N PHE A 91 -4.75 -24.54 -7.53
CA PHE A 91 -3.69 -25.13 -6.73
C PHE A 91 -3.97 -26.59 -6.35
N GLY A 92 -5.09 -27.17 -6.78
CA GLY A 92 -5.54 -28.52 -6.39
C GLY A 92 -6.31 -28.56 -5.07
N ALA A 93 -6.71 -27.41 -4.51
CA ALA A 93 -7.47 -27.37 -3.27
C ALA A 93 -8.95 -27.74 -3.50
N GLU A 94 -9.51 -28.54 -2.58
CA GLU A 94 -10.96 -28.70 -2.46
C GLU A 94 -11.56 -27.50 -1.71
N VAL A 95 -12.52 -26.82 -2.34
CA VAL A 95 -13.02 -25.53 -1.86
C VAL A 95 -14.51 -25.60 -1.53
N GLY A 96 -14.83 -25.43 -0.24
CA GLY A 96 -16.18 -25.08 0.20
C GLY A 96 -16.45 -23.60 -0.06
N GLU A 97 -17.58 -23.27 -0.70
CA GLU A 97 -17.89 -21.91 -1.12
C GLU A 97 -19.23 -21.44 -0.52
N SER A 98 -19.26 -20.22 0.00
CA SER A 98 -20.48 -19.54 0.44
C SER A 98 -20.43 -18.04 0.12
N ALA A 99 -21.55 -17.35 0.29
CA ALA A 99 -21.63 -15.90 0.14
C ALA A 99 -22.33 -15.27 1.33
N LYS A 100 -21.82 -14.14 1.82
CA LYS A 100 -22.39 -13.37 2.94
C LYS A 100 -21.98 -11.91 2.78
N ALA A 101 -22.87 -10.97 3.10
CA ALA A 101 -22.57 -9.52 3.12
C ALA A 101 -21.82 -9.00 1.87
N HIS A 102 -22.28 -9.33 0.66
CA HIS A 102 -21.64 -8.99 -0.63
C HIS A 102 -20.22 -9.56 -0.87
N HIS A 103 -19.76 -10.46 0.00
CA HIS A 103 -18.49 -11.16 -0.17
C HIS A 103 -18.70 -12.58 -0.69
N ARG A 104 -17.64 -13.10 -1.29
CA ARG A 104 -17.45 -14.53 -1.44
C ARG A 104 -16.56 -15.03 -0.32
N ARG A 105 -16.93 -16.14 0.31
CA ARG A 105 -16.13 -16.85 1.32
C ARG A 105 -15.79 -18.24 0.78
N CYS A 106 -14.52 -18.62 0.87
CA CYS A 106 -14.00 -19.92 0.48
C CYS A 106 -13.27 -20.54 1.67
N VAL A 107 -13.60 -21.79 1.97
CA VAL A 107 -12.99 -22.56 3.06
C VAL A 107 -12.27 -23.75 2.45
N VAL A 108 -11.01 -23.95 2.83
CA VAL A 108 -10.19 -25.09 2.43
C VAL A 108 -9.65 -25.76 3.69
N ILE A 109 -9.73 -27.09 3.74
CA ILE A 109 -8.94 -27.89 4.67
C ILE A 109 -7.73 -28.39 3.89
N LYS A 110 -6.52 -28.08 4.35
CA LYS A 110 -5.30 -28.42 3.61
C LYS A 110 -5.13 -29.93 3.53
N GLY A 111 -5.44 -30.50 2.37
CA GLY A 111 -5.13 -31.87 1.99
C GLY A 111 -3.74 -32.02 1.39
N GLY A 112 -3.48 -33.19 0.80
CA GLY A 112 -2.31 -33.42 -0.05
C GLY A 112 -2.53 -32.95 -1.50
N GLY A 113 -1.49 -33.04 -2.33
CA GLY A 113 -1.61 -32.85 -3.78
C GLY A 113 -1.69 -31.39 -4.26
N LEU A 114 -1.36 -30.42 -3.41
CA LEU A 114 -1.28 -29.02 -3.85
C LEU A 114 -0.12 -28.82 -4.84
N THR A 115 -0.36 -28.08 -5.91
CA THR A 115 0.64 -27.78 -6.94
C THR A 115 0.64 -26.29 -7.31
N GLY A 116 1.70 -25.82 -7.96
CA GLY A 116 1.77 -24.44 -8.46
C GLY A 116 1.89 -23.34 -7.41
N LEU A 117 2.09 -23.69 -6.12
CA LEU A 117 2.26 -22.72 -5.03
C LEU A 117 3.54 -21.89 -5.23
N ASP A 118 4.67 -22.52 -5.50
CA ASP A 118 5.95 -21.82 -5.68
C ASP A 118 5.93 -20.88 -6.89
N ALA A 119 5.32 -21.30 -8.00
CA ALA A 119 5.15 -20.45 -9.18
C ALA A 119 4.29 -19.20 -8.88
N ALA A 120 3.24 -19.33 -8.06
CA ALA A 120 2.44 -18.18 -7.63
C ALA A 120 3.20 -17.27 -6.66
N ILE A 121 4.05 -17.83 -5.80
CA ILE A 121 4.92 -17.09 -4.90
C ILE A 121 5.95 -16.29 -5.71
N GLU A 122 6.63 -16.92 -6.66
CA GLU A 122 7.56 -16.24 -7.57
C GLU A 122 6.86 -15.12 -8.36
N ALA A 123 5.68 -15.42 -8.91
CA ALA A 123 4.90 -14.45 -9.69
C ALA A 123 4.39 -13.26 -8.88
N GLY A 124 4.35 -13.32 -7.55
CA GLY A 124 4.00 -12.19 -6.68
C GLY A 124 5.14 -11.66 -5.80
N ALA A 125 6.35 -12.22 -5.94
CA ALA A 125 7.51 -11.81 -5.17
C ALA A 125 8.02 -10.43 -5.59
N PRO A 126 8.72 -9.70 -4.69
CA PRO A 126 9.45 -8.49 -5.03
C PRO A 126 10.46 -8.75 -6.15
N ARG A 127 10.59 -7.82 -7.09
CA ARG A 127 11.54 -7.92 -8.21
C ARG A 127 11.99 -6.55 -8.68
N LEU A 128 13.14 -6.51 -9.35
CA LEU A 128 13.47 -5.40 -10.24
C LEU A 128 12.52 -5.46 -11.45
N VAL A 129 11.70 -4.43 -11.64
CA VAL A 129 10.67 -4.42 -12.67
C VAL A 129 11.23 -3.83 -13.98
N PRO A 130 11.25 -4.60 -15.08
CA PRO A 130 11.72 -4.08 -16.37
C PRO A 130 10.90 -2.87 -16.82
N GLY A 131 11.58 -1.83 -17.32
CA GLY A 131 10.94 -0.58 -17.77
C GLY A 131 10.63 0.42 -16.65
N LEU A 132 10.57 -0.02 -15.39
CA LEU A 132 10.72 0.86 -14.23
C LEU A 132 12.18 1.02 -13.82
N GLU A 133 12.99 -0.03 -14.05
CA GLU A 133 14.36 -0.14 -13.54
C GLU A 133 14.44 0.11 -12.01
N ALA A 134 13.40 -0.30 -11.30
CA ALA A 134 13.23 -0.12 -9.87
C ALA A 134 12.65 -1.40 -9.23
N TRP A 135 13.04 -1.68 -7.99
CA TRP A 135 12.43 -2.72 -7.17
C TRP A 135 10.99 -2.36 -6.88
N SER A 136 10.09 -3.33 -7.03
CA SER A 136 8.69 -3.21 -6.65
C SER A 136 8.08 -4.59 -6.43
N GLN A 137 6.79 -4.64 -6.08
CA GLN A 137 6.06 -5.89 -5.85
C GLN A 137 4.58 -5.75 -6.22
N PRO A 138 3.96 -6.76 -6.85
CA PRO A 138 2.51 -6.79 -7.03
C PRO A 138 1.74 -6.51 -5.73
N GLY A 139 0.86 -5.51 -5.78
CA GLY A 139 0.12 -4.99 -4.63
C GLY A 139 0.58 -3.59 -4.19
N VAL A 140 1.83 -3.21 -4.46
CA VAL A 140 2.30 -1.84 -4.30
C VAL A 140 1.66 -0.93 -5.36
N PHE A 141 1.40 0.33 -5.02
CA PHE A 141 0.85 1.30 -5.97
C PHE A 141 1.74 1.44 -7.22
N ALA A 142 1.11 1.37 -8.40
CA ALA A 142 1.78 1.41 -9.70
C ALA A 142 2.99 0.47 -9.80
N TRP A 143 2.91 -0.74 -9.22
CA TRP A 143 4.07 -1.62 -9.08
C TRP A 143 4.79 -1.99 -10.39
N ASP A 144 4.10 -1.93 -11.53
CA ASP A 144 4.59 -2.35 -12.85
C ASP A 144 4.81 -1.20 -13.84
N ARG A 145 4.64 0.05 -13.43
CA ARG A 145 4.72 1.22 -14.31
C ARG A 145 4.93 2.53 -13.57
N ILE A 146 5.36 3.57 -14.29
CA ILE A 146 5.39 4.92 -13.73
C ILE A 146 3.96 5.45 -13.67
N ASP A 147 3.51 5.89 -12.50
CA ASP A 147 2.20 6.55 -12.37
C ASP A 147 2.23 7.93 -13.07
N PRO A 148 1.29 8.23 -13.98
CA PRO A 148 1.26 9.51 -14.67
C PRO A 148 1.11 10.73 -13.75
N GLY A 149 0.40 10.59 -12.63
CA GLY A 149 0.29 11.64 -11.61
C GLY A 149 1.61 11.91 -10.92
N SER A 150 2.29 10.85 -10.44
CA SER A 150 3.65 10.97 -9.88
C SER A 150 4.65 11.54 -10.90
N ALA A 151 4.55 11.15 -12.18
CA ALA A 151 5.40 11.69 -13.24
C ALA A 151 5.16 13.19 -13.46
N LEU A 152 3.89 13.63 -13.47
CA LEU A 152 3.55 15.04 -13.59
C LEU A 152 4.05 15.85 -12.39
N LEU A 153 3.89 15.31 -11.18
CA LEU A 153 4.43 15.94 -9.96
C LEU A 153 5.95 16.09 -10.07
N ALA A 154 6.66 15.01 -10.37
CA ALA A 154 8.10 15.01 -10.55
C ALA A 154 8.60 16.04 -11.58
N GLN A 155 7.89 16.21 -12.70
CA GLN A 155 8.23 17.19 -13.74
C GLN A 155 7.96 18.64 -13.30
N THR A 156 7.05 18.84 -12.35
CA THR A 156 6.62 20.16 -11.88
C THR A 156 7.42 20.63 -10.66
N LEU A 157 8.05 19.71 -9.91
CA LEU A 157 8.80 20.04 -8.70
C LEU A 157 9.98 20.99 -9.00
N PRO A 158 10.11 22.11 -8.28
CA PRO A 158 11.33 22.89 -8.28
C PRO A 158 12.42 22.16 -7.48
N PRO A 159 13.70 22.58 -7.56
CA PRO A 159 14.71 22.16 -6.60
C PRO A 159 14.26 22.50 -5.17
N LEU A 160 14.05 21.47 -4.35
CA LEU A 160 13.61 21.60 -2.96
C LEU A 160 14.81 21.81 -2.02
N LYS A 161 14.57 22.31 -0.82
CA LYS A 161 15.63 22.59 0.17
C LYS A 161 15.16 22.35 1.60
N GLY A 162 16.10 22.03 2.49
CA GLY A 162 15.83 21.76 3.90
C GLY A 162 15.34 20.34 4.16
N ALA A 163 14.63 20.14 5.26
CA ALA A 163 14.13 18.84 5.69
C ALA A 163 12.70 18.63 5.18
N GLY A 164 12.39 17.48 4.59
CA GLY A 164 11.05 17.21 4.09
C GLY A 164 10.58 15.77 4.23
N ALA A 165 9.39 15.50 3.71
CA ALA A 165 8.79 14.18 3.70
C ALA A 165 8.10 13.83 2.36
N ASP A 166 8.06 12.54 2.06
CA ASP A 166 7.23 11.92 1.01
C ASP A 166 6.15 11.07 1.69
N LEU A 167 4.89 11.51 1.59
CA LEU A 167 3.75 10.85 2.25
C LEU A 167 3.05 9.91 1.27
N GLY A 168 3.10 8.61 1.56
CA GLY A 168 2.67 7.55 0.64
C GLY A 168 3.72 7.33 -0.45
N CYS A 169 4.97 7.12 -0.05
CA CYS A 169 6.12 7.16 -0.95
C CYS A 169 6.14 6.04 -2.01
N GLY A 170 5.32 4.98 -1.84
CA GLY A 170 5.35 3.82 -2.70
C GLY A 170 6.75 3.22 -2.75
N TYR A 171 7.21 2.83 -3.94
CA TYR A 171 8.57 2.31 -4.15
C TYR A 171 9.65 3.42 -4.18
N GLY A 172 9.34 4.66 -3.78
CA GLY A 172 10.31 5.76 -3.64
C GLY A 172 10.52 6.61 -4.90
N ALA A 173 9.62 6.56 -5.88
CA ALA A 173 9.78 7.24 -7.17
C ALA A 173 10.03 8.76 -7.03
N LEU A 174 9.20 9.46 -6.24
CA LEU A 174 9.31 10.91 -6.06
C LEU A 174 10.59 11.28 -5.28
N ALA A 175 10.98 10.47 -4.30
CA ALA A 175 12.20 10.67 -3.54
C ALA A 175 13.45 10.77 -4.44
N THR A 176 13.55 9.93 -5.47
CA THR A 176 14.69 9.98 -6.43
C THR A 176 14.80 11.33 -7.16
N VAL A 177 13.69 12.05 -7.32
CA VAL A 177 13.64 13.37 -7.96
C VAL A 177 13.91 14.47 -6.94
N VAL A 178 13.30 14.39 -5.76
CA VAL A 178 13.53 15.33 -4.64
C VAL A 178 15.02 15.41 -4.28
N LEU A 179 15.69 14.25 -4.19
CA LEU A 179 17.08 14.14 -3.75
C LEU A 179 18.10 14.65 -4.80
N ARG A 180 17.68 14.95 -6.03
CA ARG A 180 18.55 15.62 -7.02
C ARG A 180 18.99 17.00 -6.55
N SER A 181 18.22 17.63 -5.67
CA SER A 181 18.64 18.89 -5.05
C SER A 181 19.65 18.62 -3.92
N PRO A 182 20.88 19.18 -3.99
CA PRO A 182 21.85 19.06 -2.91
C PRO A 182 21.46 19.89 -1.67
N GLN A 183 20.43 20.75 -1.79
CA GLN A 183 19.96 21.58 -0.69
C GLN A 183 18.95 20.85 0.22
N VAL A 184 18.47 19.67 -0.17
CA VAL A 184 17.69 18.79 0.71
C VAL A 184 18.64 18.23 1.77
N THR A 185 18.34 18.50 3.04
CA THR A 185 19.16 18.10 4.19
C THR A 185 18.69 16.79 4.82
N ALA A 186 17.40 16.48 4.73
CA ALA A 186 16.81 15.22 5.16
C ALA A 186 15.51 14.94 4.39
N LEU A 187 15.19 13.67 4.14
CA LEU A 187 13.95 13.25 3.50
C LEU A 187 13.37 12.02 4.21
N ARG A 188 12.18 12.17 4.80
CA ARG A 188 11.44 11.07 5.46
C ARG A 188 10.46 10.45 4.48
N LEU A 189 10.56 9.15 4.25
CA LEU A 189 9.64 8.39 3.40
C LEU A 189 8.68 7.60 4.28
N PHE A 190 7.39 7.84 4.10
CA PHE A 190 6.34 7.14 4.82
C PHE A 190 5.43 6.38 3.87
N ASP A 191 5.13 5.14 4.21
CA ASP A 191 4.09 4.37 3.54
C ASP A 191 3.42 3.41 4.53
N LEU A 192 2.15 3.11 4.33
CA LEU A 192 1.43 2.13 5.15
C LEU A 192 1.85 0.70 4.77
N ASP A 193 2.23 0.49 3.50
CA ASP A 193 2.60 -0.81 2.97
C ASP A 193 4.07 -1.12 3.23
N ARG A 194 4.34 -2.12 4.07
CA ARG A 194 5.70 -2.62 4.32
C ARG A 194 6.45 -2.92 3.03
N ARG A 195 5.77 -3.47 2.01
CA ARG A 195 6.39 -3.85 0.73
C ARG A 195 6.87 -2.62 -0.05
N ALA A 196 6.13 -1.52 0.03
CA ALA A 196 6.52 -0.25 -0.56
C ALA A 196 7.80 0.28 0.10
N ILE A 197 7.86 0.25 1.44
CA ILE A 197 9.06 0.61 2.21
C ILE A 197 10.26 -0.28 1.87
N ASP A 198 10.05 -1.60 1.74
CA ASP A 198 11.11 -2.53 1.39
C ASP A 198 11.64 -2.31 -0.04
N ALA A 199 10.76 -1.96 -0.97
CA ALA A 199 11.14 -1.56 -2.32
C ALA A 199 11.89 -0.22 -2.33
N ALA A 200 11.37 0.81 -1.65
CA ALA A 200 11.98 2.13 -1.55
C ALA A 200 13.39 2.06 -0.93
N ARG A 201 13.62 1.20 0.06
CA ARG A 201 14.94 0.96 0.66
C ARG A 201 15.98 0.50 -0.37
N LYS A 202 15.57 -0.28 -1.37
CA LYS A 202 16.45 -0.74 -2.45
C LYS A 202 16.60 0.27 -3.58
N ASN A 203 15.63 1.17 -3.75
CA ASN A 203 15.61 2.14 -4.85
C ASN A 203 16.23 3.48 -4.49
N VAL A 204 16.28 3.82 -3.20
CA VAL A 204 16.70 5.13 -2.70
C VAL A 204 17.84 4.96 -1.70
N GLU A 205 19.03 4.67 -2.24
CA GLU A 205 20.28 4.58 -1.48
C GLU A 205 20.90 5.97 -1.29
N ASP A 206 20.35 6.76 -0.36
CA ASP A 206 20.85 8.10 -0.02
C ASP A 206 20.92 8.28 1.50
N SER A 207 22.04 8.77 2.02
CA SER A 207 22.26 8.93 3.47
C SER A 207 21.34 9.95 4.13
N ARG A 208 20.65 10.79 3.34
CA ARG A 208 19.67 11.79 3.83
C ARG A 208 18.30 11.18 4.08
N VAL A 209 18.08 9.92 3.70
CA VAL A 209 16.76 9.28 3.71
C VAL A 209 16.54 8.46 4.97
N THR A 210 15.36 8.61 5.55
CA THR A 210 14.82 7.66 6.53
C THR A 210 13.50 7.09 6.01
N LEU A 211 13.25 5.82 6.32
CA LEU A 211 12.10 5.05 5.82
C LEU A 211 11.31 4.51 7.00
N GLU A 212 10.01 4.76 7.01
CA GLU A 212 9.14 4.36 8.11
C GLU A 212 7.82 3.79 7.58
N GLN A 213 7.49 2.57 8.01
CA GLN A 213 6.15 2.03 7.79
C GLN A 213 5.18 2.69 8.77
N ALA A 214 4.30 3.56 8.29
CA ALA A 214 3.38 4.29 9.13
C ALA A 214 2.06 4.63 8.43
N ASP A 215 1.01 4.76 9.23
CA ASP A 215 -0.23 5.37 8.78
C ASP A 215 -0.10 6.89 8.88
N VAL A 216 -0.04 7.56 7.73
CA VAL A 216 0.06 9.04 7.64
C VAL A 216 -1.04 9.73 8.44
N ARG A 217 -2.23 9.12 8.56
CA ARG A 217 -3.37 9.68 9.31
C ARG A 217 -3.09 9.84 10.80
N THR A 218 -2.12 9.09 11.34
CA THR A 218 -1.80 9.04 12.77
C THR A 218 -0.38 9.54 13.09
N LEU A 219 0.34 10.07 12.11
CA LEU A 219 1.68 10.62 12.34
C LEU A 219 1.62 11.86 13.23
N PRO A 220 2.66 12.10 14.06
CA PRO A 220 2.76 13.33 14.83
C PRO A 220 3.02 14.53 13.90
N THR A 221 2.32 15.64 14.14
CA THR A 221 2.43 16.89 13.40
C THR A 221 3.30 17.90 14.14
N GLU A 222 4.62 17.78 14.03
CA GLU A 222 5.58 18.59 14.79
C GLU A 222 5.84 19.99 14.23
N GLY A 223 5.39 20.28 13.00
CA GLY A 223 5.53 21.60 12.39
C GLY A 223 6.98 22.00 12.09
N ASN A 224 7.86 21.05 11.78
CA ASN A 224 9.30 21.25 11.62
C ASN A 224 9.81 21.01 10.18
N LEU A 225 8.96 20.59 9.24
CA LEU A 225 9.38 20.32 7.86
C LEU A 225 9.34 21.57 6.97
N ASP A 226 10.33 21.70 6.08
CA ASP A 226 10.41 22.69 5.01
C ASP A 226 9.47 22.39 3.85
N PHE A 227 9.35 21.11 3.48
CA PHE A 227 8.53 20.70 2.35
C PHE A 227 7.93 19.31 2.54
N ILE A 228 6.82 19.05 1.86
CA ILE A 228 6.21 17.73 1.74
C ILE A 228 5.86 17.50 0.27
N VAL A 229 6.12 16.30 -0.23
CA VAL A 229 5.62 15.82 -1.52
C VAL A 229 4.65 14.67 -1.29
N THR A 230 3.60 14.57 -2.09
CA THR A 230 2.66 13.44 -1.98
C THR A 230 1.84 13.24 -3.25
N ASN A 231 1.61 11.97 -3.59
CA ASN A 231 0.54 11.52 -4.47
C ASN A 231 -0.43 10.69 -3.60
N PRO A 232 -1.42 11.33 -2.94
CA PRO A 232 -2.22 10.65 -1.94
C PRO A 232 -3.04 9.50 -2.55
N PRO A 233 -3.26 8.40 -1.80
CA PRO A 233 -4.16 7.34 -2.24
C PRO A 233 -5.57 7.89 -2.41
N PHE A 234 -6.20 7.56 -3.54
CA PHE A 234 -7.57 7.94 -3.88
C PHE A 234 -8.58 6.79 -3.76
N HIS A 235 -8.11 5.58 -3.42
CA HIS A 235 -8.97 4.42 -3.14
C HIS A 235 -8.56 3.77 -1.81
N ASP A 236 -9.48 3.71 -0.84
CA ASP A 236 -9.38 2.81 0.32
C ASP A 236 -10.46 1.72 0.18
N GLY A 237 -10.06 0.46 0.31
CA GLY A 237 -10.99 -0.68 0.19
C GLY A 237 -11.76 -0.75 -1.14
N GLY A 238 -11.35 -0.01 -2.17
CA GLY A 238 -11.95 0.06 -3.51
C GLY A 238 -13.22 0.91 -3.64
N ALA A 239 -13.41 1.92 -2.79
CA ALA A 239 -14.26 3.07 -3.06
C ALA A 239 -13.37 4.32 -3.17
N GLU A 240 -13.76 5.32 -3.96
CA GLU A 240 -13.07 6.61 -4.00
C GLU A 240 -13.17 7.29 -2.63
N ASP A 241 -12.09 7.28 -1.84
CA ASP A 241 -12.08 7.87 -0.50
C ASP A 241 -11.47 9.27 -0.55
N LYS A 242 -12.31 10.25 -0.86
CA LYS A 242 -11.94 11.68 -0.82
C LYS A 242 -11.43 12.10 0.56
N ARG A 243 -11.93 11.47 1.64
CA ARG A 243 -11.56 11.82 3.02
C ARG A 243 -10.13 11.42 3.34
N LEU A 244 -9.62 10.37 2.72
CA LEU A 244 -8.24 9.93 2.90
C LEU A 244 -7.26 11.00 2.40
N GLY A 245 -7.42 11.46 1.15
CA GLY A 245 -6.58 12.52 0.61
C GLY A 245 -6.75 13.86 1.35
N GLN A 246 -7.96 14.20 1.78
CA GLN A 246 -8.19 15.36 2.66
C GLN A 246 -7.43 15.25 3.99
N THR A 247 -7.38 14.05 4.56
CA THR A 247 -6.60 13.81 5.79
C THR A 247 -5.11 13.95 5.54
N PHE A 248 -4.60 13.49 4.39
CA PHE A 248 -3.20 13.73 3.99
C PHE A 248 -2.89 15.22 3.89
N ILE A 249 -3.80 16.03 3.34
CA ILE A 249 -3.64 17.50 3.23
C ILE A 249 -3.53 18.13 4.62
N ARG A 250 -4.42 17.77 5.56
CA ARG A 250 -4.38 18.27 6.94
C ARG A 250 -3.12 17.85 7.69
N GLN A 251 -2.73 16.57 7.56
CA GLN A 251 -1.50 16.04 8.15
C GLN A 251 -0.27 16.77 7.62
N ALA A 252 -0.19 16.96 6.31
CA ALA A 252 0.89 17.70 5.69
C ALA A 252 0.97 19.15 6.20
N SER A 253 -0.17 19.86 6.26
CA SER A 253 -0.20 21.20 6.86
C SER A 253 0.30 21.18 8.30
N GLY A 254 -0.15 20.23 9.13
CA GLY A 254 0.32 20.09 10.51
C GLY A 254 1.84 19.87 10.65
N MET A 255 2.43 19.04 9.78
CA MET A 255 3.85 18.69 9.80
C MET A 255 4.78 19.80 9.29
N LEU A 256 4.29 20.71 8.45
CA LEU A 256 5.08 21.80 7.88
C LEU A 256 5.31 22.93 8.90
N LYS A 257 6.49 23.56 8.84
CA LYS A 257 6.72 24.83 9.55
C LYS A 257 6.03 26.00 8.86
N LYS A 258 5.97 27.16 9.51
CA LYS A 258 5.48 28.39 8.88
C LYS A 258 6.29 28.70 7.61
N GLY A 259 5.62 28.92 6.49
CA GLY A 259 6.26 29.11 5.18
C GLY A 259 6.73 27.82 4.49
N GLY A 260 6.56 26.65 5.12
CA GLY A 260 6.79 25.36 4.48
C GLY A 260 5.77 25.07 3.38
N VAL A 261 6.13 24.19 2.45
CA VAL A 261 5.36 24.00 1.21
C VAL A 261 4.96 22.54 1.00
N LEU A 262 3.68 22.31 0.75
CA LEU A 262 3.14 21.05 0.24
C LEU A 262 3.12 21.08 -1.30
N TRP A 263 3.65 20.02 -1.89
CA TRP A 263 3.50 19.68 -3.31
C TRP A 263 2.65 18.41 -3.42
N LEU A 264 1.48 18.55 -4.06
CA LEU A 264 0.49 17.49 -4.13
C LEU A 264 -0.01 17.31 -5.55
N VAL A 265 -0.10 16.07 -6.02
CA VAL A 265 -0.83 15.73 -7.25
C VAL A 265 -2.14 15.03 -6.92
N ALA A 266 -3.18 15.30 -7.69
CA ALA A 266 -4.48 14.65 -7.57
C ALA A 266 -5.15 14.49 -8.93
N ASN A 267 -6.02 13.49 -9.06
CA ASN A 267 -6.93 13.39 -10.20
C ASN A 267 -7.81 14.65 -10.29
N ARG A 268 -8.08 15.13 -11.52
CA ARG A 268 -8.79 16.40 -11.77
C ARG A 268 -10.15 16.51 -11.09
N HIS A 269 -10.89 15.40 -10.98
CA HIS A 269 -12.23 15.34 -10.40
C HIS A 269 -12.24 15.38 -8.86
N LEU A 270 -11.08 15.21 -8.20
CA LEU A 270 -11.00 15.23 -6.75
C LEU A 270 -11.10 16.68 -6.23
N PRO A 271 -12.01 16.96 -5.27
CA PRO A 271 -12.30 18.31 -4.78
C PRO A 271 -11.37 18.71 -3.63
N TYR A 272 -10.06 18.72 -3.86
CA TYR A 272 -9.07 19.02 -2.82
C TYR A 272 -8.83 20.51 -2.60
N GLU A 273 -9.31 21.37 -3.50
CA GLU A 273 -9.13 22.83 -3.41
C GLU A 273 -9.72 23.42 -2.14
N ALA A 274 -10.90 22.96 -1.72
CA ALA A 274 -11.54 23.44 -0.49
C ALA A 274 -10.66 23.14 0.74
N GLU A 275 -10.20 21.89 0.86
CA GLU A 275 -9.33 21.46 1.96
C GLU A 275 -7.96 22.16 1.93
N LEU A 276 -7.38 22.34 0.73
CA LEU A 276 -6.12 23.07 0.57
C LEU A 276 -6.26 24.53 1.00
N ASN A 277 -7.32 25.22 0.60
CA ASN A 277 -7.56 26.63 0.97
C ASN A 277 -7.89 26.81 2.46
N GLU A 278 -8.46 25.79 3.10
CA GLU A 278 -8.67 25.78 4.55
C GLU A 278 -7.36 25.55 5.32
N ALA A 279 -6.54 24.60 4.85
CA ALA A 279 -5.34 24.16 5.56
C ALA A 279 -4.08 25.02 5.30
N PHE A 280 -4.06 25.84 4.23
CA PHE A 280 -2.88 26.59 3.80
C PHE A 280 -3.19 28.06 3.51
N LYS A 281 -2.23 28.94 3.81
CA LYS A 281 -2.36 30.39 3.59
C LYS A 281 -2.41 30.77 2.11
N ARG A 282 -1.70 30.03 1.25
CA ARG A 282 -1.66 30.28 -0.19
C ARG A 282 -1.63 28.97 -0.94
N VAL A 283 -2.53 28.80 -1.91
CA VAL A 283 -2.60 27.65 -2.80
C VAL A 283 -2.47 28.11 -4.23
N ARG A 284 -1.59 27.46 -5.00
CA ARG A 284 -1.39 27.68 -6.43
C ARG A 284 -1.51 26.35 -7.16
N MET A 285 -2.28 26.34 -8.25
CA MET A 285 -2.24 25.24 -9.20
C MET A 285 -1.01 25.42 -10.11
N ALA A 286 -0.04 24.53 -9.96
CA ALA A 286 1.22 24.55 -10.69
C ALA A 286 1.10 23.87 -12.06
N ALA A 287 0.22 22.87 -12.19
CA ALA A 287 -0.11 22.21 -13.45
C ALA A 287 -1.55 21.68 -13.45
N ASP A 288 -2.18 21.63 -14.62
CA ASP A 288 -3.45 20.92 -14.89
C ASP A 288 -3.38 20.29 -16.28
N THR A 289 -3.00 19.02 -16.34
CA THR A 289 -2.82 18.30 -17.60
C THR A 289 -2.94 16.79 -17.40
N GLY A 290 -3.25 16.06 -18.48
CA GLY A 290 -3.31 14.59 -18.45
C GLY A 290 -4.36 14.02 -17.48
N GLY A 291 -5.36 14.80 -17.08
CA GLY A 291 -6.36 14.39 -16.08
C GLY A 291 -5.92 14.58 -14.62
N TYR A 292 -4.79 15.23 -14.37
CA TYR A 292 -4.24 15.50 -13.04
C TYR A 292 -4.05 16.99 -12.81
N LYS A 293 -4.15 17.40 -11.54
CA LYS A 293 -3.80 18.73 -11.05
C LYS A 293 -2.61 18.61 -10.10
N VAL A 294 -1.63 19.49 -10.23
CA VAL A 294 -0.53 19.65 -9.26
C VAL A 294 -0.72 20.96 -8.52
N PHE A 295 -0.68 20.89 -7.19
CA PHE A 295 -0.82 22.02 -6.30
C PHE A 295 0.48 22.28 -5.54
N GLU A 296 0.82 23.56 -5.41
CA GLU A 296 1.79 24.10 -4.47
C GLU A 296 1.00 24.85 -3.38
N ALA A 297 1.12 24.44 -2.12
CA ALA A 297 0.40 25.05 -1.01
C ALA A 297 1.38 25.47 0.11
N THR A 298 1.38 26.75 0.47
CA THR A 298 2.29 27.34 1.47
C THR A 298 1.58 27.55 2.79
N LYS A 299 2.17 27.08 3.90
CA LYS A 299 1.64 27.23 5.27
C LYS A 299 1.77 28.66 5.81
#